data_AF-A0A497NWM7-F1
#
_entry.id   AF-A0A497NWM7-F1
#
_cell.length_a   1.000
_cell.length_b   1.000
_cell.length_c   1.000
_cell.angle_alpha   90.00
_cell.angle_beta   90.00
_cell.angle_gamma   90.00
#
_symmetry.space_group_name_H-M   'P 1'
#
loop_
_entity.id
_entity.type
_entity.pdbx_description
1 polymer ?
#
loop_
_entity_poly.entity_id
_entity_poly.type
_entity_poly.pdbx_seq_one_letter_code
_entity_poly.pdbx_strand_id
1 'polypeptide(L)'
;MKRIIRRKKSGYALGFTLCFIGLIVLFAMLWEAWPSISDSSDVFSAFWSYLWTKQFDFGVGVSLKLIDLTIIGGAVLILGILVLAFSRQVFSVSAKENVLLKCPYCKNHWKASHASGYAECPHCRQFVQPKVMKAESEHV
;
A
#
# COMPACT_ATOMS: atom_id res chain seq x y z
N MET A 1 -13.10 -7.79 -15.77
CA MET A 1 -12.63 -7.90 -14.36
C MET A 1 -12.64 -6.53 -13.70
N LYS A 2 -13.46 -6.30 -12.65
CA LYS A 2 -13.57 -4.99 -11.99
C LYS A 2 -12.75 -4.96 -10.70
N ARG A 3 -11.63 -4.23 -10.69
CA ARG A 3 -10.78 -4.01 -9.50
C ARG A 3 -11.47 -3.06 -8.54
N ILE A 4 -11.81 -3.50 -7.34
CA ILE A 4 -12.30 -2.62 -6.27
C ILE A 4 -11.17 -2.43 -5.27
N ILE A 5 -10.55 -1.26 -5.30
CA ILE A 5 -9.43 -0.90 -4.43
C ILE A 5 -10.00 -0.44 -3.08
N ARG A 6 -9.99 -1.31 -2.06
CA ARG A 6 -10.35 -0.91 -0.69
C ARG A 6 -9.10 -0.42 0.04
N ARG A 7 -8.83 0.89 -0.02
CA ARG A 7 -7.72 1.53 0.70
C ARG A 7 -7.98 1.52 2.21
N LYS A 8 -7.05 0.99 3.00
CA LYS A 8 -7.00 1.30 4.44
C LYS A 8 -6.38 2.69 4.60
N LYS A 9 -7.21 3.68 4.99
CA LYS A 9 -6.80 5.10 5.13
C LYS A 9 -5.59 5.29 6.07
N SER A 10 -5.50 4.53 7.17
CA SER A 10 -4.45 4.75 8.18
C SER A 10 -3.06 4.32 7.72
N GLY A 11 -2.92 3.15 7.08
CA GLY A 11 -1.63 2.66 6.59
C GLY A 11 -1.05 3.54 5.47
N TYR A 12 -1.92 4.15 4.67
CA TYR A 12 -1.51 5.08 3.62
C TYR A 12 -0.97 6.39 4.21
N ALA A 13 -1.68 6.99 5.17
CA ALA A 13 -1.23 8.21 5.82
C ALA A 13 0.14 8.03 6.48
N LEU A 14 0.32 6.92 7.21
CA LEU A 14 1.53 6.64 7.97
C LEU A 14 2.73 6.35 7.05
N GLY A 15 2.55 5.53 6.00
CA GLY A 15 3.59 5.28 5.00
C GLY A 15 3.96 6.53 4.20
N PHE A 16 2.98 7.39 3.89
CA PHE A 16 3.21 8.64 3.19
C PHE A 16 4.02 9.61 4.06
N THR A 17 3.67 9.78 5.34
CA THR A 17 4.46 10.62 6.27
C THR A 17 5.89 10.12 6.42
N LEU A 18 6.11 8.81 6.59
CA LEU A 18 7.47 8.26 6.70
C LEU A 18 8.29 8.52 5.43
N CYS A 19 7.67 8.39 4.26
CA CYS A 19 8.33 8.66 2.98
C CYS A 19 8.70 10.14 2.83
N PHE A 20 7.79 11.05 3.20
CA PHE A 20 8.05 12.50 3.17
C PHE A 20 9.16 12.89 4.14
N ILE A 21 9.17 12.35 5.36
CA ILE A 21 10.23 12.62 6.34
C ILE A 21 11.59 12.17 5.78
N GLY A 22 11.67 10.95 5.24
CA GLY A 22 12.90 10.44 4.63
C GLY A 22 13.35 11.28 3.43
N LEU A 23 12.42 11.71 2.58
CA LEU A 23 12.72 12.58 1.43
C LEU A 23 13.22 13.96 1.87
N ILE A 24 12.59 14.57 2.87
CA ILE A 24 13.00 15.88 3.39
C ILE A 24 14.43 15.81 3.93
N VAL A 25 14.77 14.76 4.69
CA VAL A 25 16.13 14.57 5.21
C VAL A 25 17.15 14.41 4.08
N LEU A 26 16.85 13.59 3.07
CA LEU A 26 17.75 13.44 1.92
C LEU A 26 17.85 14.73 1.09
N PHE A 27 16.76 15.47 0.95
CA PHE A 27 16.76 16.73 0.20
C PHE A 27 17.54 17.82 0.91
N ALA A 28 17.46 17.91 2.24
CA ALA A 28 18.26 18.82 3.04
C ALA A 28 19.76 18.50 2.92
N MET A 29 20.13 17.22 2.98
CA MET A 29 21.51 16.77 2.73
C MET A 29 22.00 17.14 1.34
N LEU A 30 21.17 16.91 0.32
CA LEU A 30 21.50 17.25 -1.06
C LEU A 30 21.63 18.76 -1.24
N TRP A 31 20.78 19.56 -0.58
CA TRP A 31 20.83 21.01 -0.63
C TRP A 31 22.13 21.58 -0.05
N GLU A 32 22.57 21.05 1.09
CA GLU A 32 23.85 21.43 1.71
C GLU A 32 25.06 21.00 0.87
N ALA A 33 24.98 19.84 0.24
CA ALA A 33 26.06 19.34 -0.61
C ALA A 33 26.06 20.00 -2.00
N TRP A 34 24.91 20.52 -2.46
CA TRP A 34 24.70 21.10 -3.80
C TRP A 34 25.78 22.10 -4.25
N PRO A 35 26.13 23.14 -3.46
CA PRO A 35 27.13 24.13 -3.89
C PRO A 35 28.53 23.51 -4.08
N SER A 36 28.85 22.41 -3.38
CA SER A 36 30.14 21.71 -3.57
C SER A 36 30.12 20.75 -4.77
N ILE A 37 28.95 20.33 -5.21
CA ILE A 37 28.77 19.35 -6.29
C ILE A 37 28.57 20.04 -7.64
N SER A 38 27.91 21.21 -7.65
CA SER A 38 27.58 21.95 -8.89
C SER A 38 28.81 22.34 -9.69
N ASP A 39 29.95 22.48 -9.03
CA ASP A 39 31.22 22.88 -9.64
C ASP A 39 32.01 21.68 -10.19
N SER A 40 31.56 20.44 -9.92
CA SER A 40 32.23 19.22 -10.35
C SER A 40 31.69 18.71 -11.69
N SER A 41 32.57 18.14 -12.53
CA SER A 41 32.17 17.48 -13.78
C SER A 41 31.36 16.20 -13.52
N ASP A 42 31.59 15.53 -12.39
CA ASP A 42 30.95 14.28 -12.01
C ASP A 42 30.16 14.43 -10.70
N VAL A 43 28.96 14.98 -10.85
CA VAL A 43 28.00 15.27 -9.77
C VAL A 43 27.84 14.10 -8.79
N PHE A 44 27.70 12.87 -9.31
CA PHE A 44 27.47 11.68 -8.48
C PHE A 44 28.73 11.28 -7.68
N SER A 45 29.91 11.35 -8.30
CA SER A 45 31.18 11.01 -7.66
C SER A 45 31.54 12.04 -6.58
N ALA A 46 31.35 13.33 -6.88
CA ALA A 46 31.55 14.41 -5.93
C ALA A 46 30.59 14.31 -4.74
N PHE A 47 29.31 14.03 -4.99
CA PHE A 47 28.33 13.78 -3.93
C PHE A 47 28.72 12.59 -3.06
N TRP A 48 29.11 11.47 -3.68
CA TRP A 48 29.54 10.28 -2.94
C TRP A 48 30.76 10.59 -2.07
N SER A 49 31.79 11.24 -2.64
CA SER A 49 32.97 11.68 -1.90
C SER A 49 32.62 12.62 -0.73
N TYR A 50 31.67 13.55 -0.94
CA TYR A 50 31.18 14.46 0.10
C TYR A 50 30.51 13.71 1.25
N LEU A 51 29.69 12.69 0.96
CA LEU A 51 29.04 11.85 1.98
C LEU A 51 30.07 11.08 2.84
N TRP A 52 31.21 10.69 2.28
CA TRP A 52 32.26 9.96 2.98
C TRP A 52 33.18 10.85 3.82
N THR A 53 33.36 12.10 3.42
CA THR A 53 34.33 13.02 4.03
C THR A 53 33.75 13.91 5.12
N LYS A 54 32.46 14.24 5.04
CA LYS A 54 31.79 15.08 6.03
C LYS A 54 31.27 14.28 7.22
N GLN A 55 31.54 14.79 8.41
CA GLN A 55 30.91 14.35 9.66
C GLN A 55 29.87 15.40 10.05
N PHE A 56 28.72 14.94 10.55
CA PHE A 56 27.72 15.81 11.13
C PHE A 56 27.73 15.61 12.64
N ASP A 57 28.00 16.69 13.36
CA ASP A 57 27.83 16.73 14.80
C ASP A 57 26.40 17.17 15.11
N PHE A 58 25.62 16.29 15.74
CA PHE A 58 24.24 16.60 16.14
C PHE A 58 24.15 17.58 17.32
N GLY A 59 25.25 18.18 17.77
CA GLY A 59 25.29 19.03 18.97
C GLY A 59 25.08 18.28 20.30
N VAL A 60 24.72 16.99 20.25
CA VAL A 60 24.53 16.10 21.43
C VAL A 60 25.82 15.31 21.77
N GLY A 61 26.98 15.73 21.26
CA GLY A 61 28.27 15.04 21.47
C GLY A 61 28.40 13.71 20.72
N VAL A 62 27.49 13.42 19.79
CA VAL A 62 27.54 12.24 18.91
C VAL A 62 27.90 12.72 17.51
N SER A 63 29.14 12.45 17.09
CA SER A 63 29.63 12.65 15.73
C SER A 63 29.21 11.46 14.88
N LEU A 64 28.23 11.64 14.00
CA LEU A 64 27.83 10.62 13.04
C LEU A 64 28.41 10.97 11.68
N LYS A 65 28.93 9.97 10.96
CA LYS A 65 29.32 10.20 9.57
C LYS A 65 28.06 10.46 8.75
N LEU A 66 28.16 11.34 7.74
CA LEU A 66 27.04 11.63 6.83
C LEU A 66 26.50 10.36 6.16
N ILE A 67 27.38 9.38 5.95
CA ILE A 67 27.01 8.07 5.43
C ILE A 67 26.03 7.32 6.33
N ASP A 68 26.18 7.39 7.66
CA ASP A 68 25.30 6.69 8.59
C ASP A 68 23.89 7.28 8.56
N LEU A 69 23.80 8.62 8.50
CA LEU A 69 22.55 9.34 8.29
C LEU A 69 21.89 8.99 6.96
N THR A 70 22.68 8.83 5.91
CA THR A 70 22.18 8.46 4.57
C THR A 70 21.63 7.03 4.56
N ILE A 71 22.30 6.11 5.25
CA ILE A 71 21.84 4.73 5.44
C ILE A 71 20.52 4.70 6.23
N ILE A 72 20.43 5.45 7.34
CA ILE A 72 19.22 5.54 8.16
C ILE A 72 18.07 6.14 7.34
N GLY A 73 18.31 7.25 6.64
CA GLY A 73 17.31 7.89 5.76
C GLY A 73 16.83 6.96 4.66
N GLY A 74 17.75 6.22 4.03
CA GLY A 74 17.44 5.19 3.04
C GLY A 74 16.60 4.06 3.61
N ALA A 75 16.95 3.54 4.79
CA ALA A 75 16.19 2.49 5.47
C ALA A 75 14.75 2.94 5.80
N VAL A 76 14.59 4.17 6.30
CA VAL A 76 13.26 4.76 6.59
C VAL A 76 12.44 4.93 5.30
N LEU A 77 13.07 5.34 4.20
CA LEU A 77 12.40 5.44 2.90
C LEU A 77 11.95 4.08 2.37
N ILE A 78 12.83 3.07 2.40
CA ILE A 78 12.49 1.71 1.97
C ILE A 78 11.35 1.17 2.81
N LEU A 79 11.39 1.37 4.14
CA LEU A 79 10.31 0.97 5.03
C LEU A 79 9.01 1.72 4.71
N GLY A 80 9.07 3.03 4.47
CA GLY A 80 7.92 3.83 4.05
C GLY A 80 7.31 3.33 2.73
N ILE A 81 8.14 2.99 1.74
CA ILE A 81 7.71 2.41 0.46
C ILE A 81 7.07 1.04 0.68
N LEU A 82 7.66 0.17 1.50
CA LEU A 82 7.10 -1.12 1.85
C LEU A 82 5.74 -0.96 2.51
N VAL A 83 5.63 -0.10 3.53
CA VAL A 83 4.35 0.20 4.19
C VAL A 83 3.33 0.76 3.20
N LEU A 84 3.73 1.62 2.26
CA LEU A 84 2.86 2.11 1.19
C LEU A 84 2.43 0.98 0.24
N ALA A 85 3.32 0.08 -0.13
CA ALA A 85 3.03 -1.08 -0.97
C ALA A 85 2.06 -2.04 -0.28
N PHE A 86 2.29 -2.35 1.00
CA PHE A 86 1.38 -3.15 1.82
C PHE A 86 0.06 -2.43 2.12
N SER A 87 0.05 -1.09 2.22
CA SER A 87 -1.20 -0.32 2.32
C SER A 87 -2.04 -0.42 1.03
N ARG A 88 -1.38 -0.63 -0.11
CA ARG A 88 -1.98 -1.07 -1.37
C ARG A 88 -2.13 -2.59 -1.38
N GLN A 89 -2.69 -3.16 -0.32
CA GLN A 89 -3.30 -4.49 -0.40
C GLN A 89 -4.37 -4.42 -1.48
N VAL A 90 -3.97 -4.75 -2.71
CA VAL A 90 -4.84 -5.12 -3.81
C VAL A 90 -5.40 -6.46 -3.39
N PHE A 91 -6.34 -6.44 -2.45
CA PHE A 91 -7.25 -7.55 -2.33
C PHE A 91 -7.92 -7.61 -3.70
N SER A 92 -7.49 -8.58 -4.50
CA SER A 92 -8.31 -9.15 -5.55
C SER A 92 -9.50 -9.77 -4.83
N VAL A 93 -10.41 -8.92 -4.34
CA VAL A 93 -11.76 -9.32 -4.04
C VAL A 93 -12.28 -9.70 -5.41
N SER A 94 -12.17 -11.00 -5.70
CA SER A 94 -12.86 -11.64 -6.81
C SER A 94 -14.25 -11.05 -6.77
N ALA A 95 -14.62 -10.38 -7.86
CA ALA A 95 -15.85 -9.61 -7.95
C ALA A 95 -16.94 -10.40 -7.25
N LYS A 96 -17.65 -9.78 -6.31
CA LYS A 96 -18.85 -10.35 -5.71
C LYS A 96 -19.72 -10.83 -6.86
N GLU A 97 -19.58 -12.11 -7.22
CA GLU A 97 -20.51 -12.78 -8.11
C GLU A 97 -21.80 -12.74 -7.31
N ASN A 98 -22.72 -11.89 -7.75
CA ASN A 98 -24.05 -11.89 -7.22
C ASN A 98 -24.62 -13.25 -7.61
N VAL A 99 -24.46 -14.23 -6.73
CA VAL A 99 -24.96 -15.56 -6.96
C VAL A 99 -26.47 -15.50 -6.83
N LEU A 100 -27.16 -15.96 -7.87
CA LEU A 100 -28.60 -16.06 -7.86
C LEU A 100 -28.94 -17.33 -7.08
N LEU A 101 -29.54 -17.14 -5.91
CA LEU A 101 -29.93 -18.22 -5.02
C LEU A 101 -31.39 -18.58 -5.25
N LYS A 102 -31.72 -19.87 -5.28
CA LYS A 102 -33.10 -20.37 -5.37
C LYS A 102 -33.52 -21.06 -4.08
N CYS A 103 -34.71 -20.71 -3.57
CA CYS A 103 -35.29 -21.36 -2.39
C CYS A 103 -35.80 -22.76 -2.78
N PRO A 104 -35.52 -23.81 -2.00
CA PRO A 104 -36.11 -25.13 -2.24
C PRO A 104 -37.62 -25.18 -1.99
N TYR A 105 -38.15 -24.33 -1.10
CA TYR A 105 -39.56 -24.32 -0.71
C TYR A 105 -40.40 -23.43 -1.62
N CYS A 106 -40.17 -22.11 -1.61
CA CYS A 106 -40.99 -21.15 -2.36
C CYS A 106 -40.57 -21.00 -3.82
N LYS A 107 -39.46 -21.64 -4.25
CA LYS A 107 -38.89 -21.56 -5.60
C LYS A 107 -38.52 -20.15 -6.09
N ASN A 108 -38.70 -19.12 -5.26
CA ASN A 108 -38.27 -17.75 -5.55
C ASN A 108 -36.75 -17.64 -5.56
N HIS A 109 -36.28 -16.66 -6.32
CA HIS A 109 -34.87 -16.34 -6.47
C HIS A 109 -34.54 -15.02 -5.78
N TRP A 110 -33.34 -14.93 -5.21
CA TRP A 110 -32.81 -13.66 -4.70
C TRP A 110 -31.31 -13.58 -4.93
N LYS A 111 -30.80 -12.35 -4.96
CA LYS A 111 -29.37 -12.09 -5.15
C LYS A 111 -28.70 -12.02 -3.78
N ALA A 112 -27.63 -12.78 -3.60
CA ALA A 112 -26.79 -12.70 -2.40
C ALA A 112 -25.34 -12.42 -2.78
N SER A 113 -24.64 -11.69 -1.92
CA SER A 113 -23.25 -11.31 -2.16
C SER A 113 -22.23 -12.42 -1.88
N HIS A 114 -22.68 -13.57 -1.39
CA HIS A 114 -21.87 -14.75 -1.12
C HIS A 114 -22.78 -15.99 -1.13
N ALA A 115 -22.27 -17.12 -1.61
CA ALA A 115 -22.91 -18.42 -1.42
C ALA A 115 -22.69 -18.84 0.04
N SER A 116 -23.57 -18.44 0.96
CA SER A 116 -23.57 -18.99 2.31
C SER A 116 -24.29 -20.33 2.30
N GLY A 117 -23.73 -21.33 3.00
CA GLY A 117 -24.31 -22.68 3.07
C GLY A 117 -25.75 -22.67 3.60
N TYR A 118 -26.09 -21.73 4.48
CA TYR A 118 -27.46 -21.48 4.90
C TYR A 118 -27.78 -19.98 4.82
N ALA A 119 -29.03 -19.66 4.48
CA ALA A 119 -29.54 -18.30 4.43
C ALA A 119 -31.04 -18.29 4.73
N GLU A 120 -31.52 -17.21 5.35
CA GLU A 120 -32.95 -16.98 5.48
C GLU A 120 -33.52 -16.46 4.15
N CYS A 121 -34.58 -17.10 3.67
CA CYS A 121 -35.22 -16.68 2.42
C CYS A 121 -36.05 -15.40 2.66
N PRO A 122 -35.86 -14.32 1.89
CA PRO A 122 -36.61 -13.07 2.09
C PRO A 122 -38.11 -13.18 1.81
N HIS A 123 -38.54 -14.21 1.08
CA HIS A 123 -39.94 -14.41 0.70
C HIS A 123 -40.72 -15.27 1.70
N CYS A 124 -40.15 -16.41 2.11
CA CYS A 124 -40.82 -17.33 3.03
C CYS A 124 -40.30 -17.25 4.47
N ARG A 125 -39.26 -16.45 4.74
CA ARG A 125 -38.60 -16.31 6.05
C ARG A 125 -38.18 -17.63 6.70
N GLN A 126 -37.96 -18.65 5.87
CA GLN A 126 -37.44 -19.94 6.32
C GLN A 126 -35.93 -19.95 6.18
N PHE A 127 -35.27 -20.53 7.17
CA PHE A 127 -33.84 -20.79 7.14
C PHE A 127 -33.58 -22.02 6.27
N VAL A 128 -32.94 -21.83 5.13
CA VAL A 128 -32.78 -22.86 4.09
C VAL A 128 -31.34 -22.91 3.60
N GLN A 129 -30.96 -24.04 2.99
CA GLN A 129 -29.76 -24.13 2.18
C GLN A 129 -30.14 -23.83 0.72
N PRO A 130 -29.93 -22.59 0.23
CA PRO A 130 -30.33 -22.22 -1.12
C PRO A 130 -29.51 -22.96 -2.17
N LYS A 131 -30.16 -23.29 -3.30
CA LYS A 131 -29.44 -23.82 -4.46
C LYS A 131 -28.80 -22.65 -5.21
N VAL A 132 -27.49 -22.69 -5.37
CA VAL A 132 -26.74 -21.74 -6.20
C VAL A 132 -27.06 -22.05 -7.65
N MET A 133 -27.74 -21.13 -8.34
CA MET A 133 -27.81 -21.17 -9.79
C MET A 133 -26.46 -20.63 -10.30
N LYS A 134 -25.79 -21.37 -11.18
CA LYS A 134 -24.62 -20.82 -11.90
C LYS A 134 -25.08 -19.52 -12.55
N ALA A 135 -24.41 -18.42 -12.25
CA ALA A 135 -24.58 -17.20 -13.02
C ALA A 135 -24.22 -17.57 -14.46
N GLU A 136 -25.16 -17.34 -15.38
CA GLU A 136 -24.92 -17.51 -16.79
C GLU A 136 -23.72 -16.65 -17.15
N SER A 137 -22.64 -17.31 -17.54
CA SER A 137 -21.46 -16.64 -18.09
C SER A 137 -21.90 -16.02 -19.42
N GLU A 138 -22.30 -14.74 -19.38
CA GLU A 138 -22.44 -13.91 -20.58
C GLU A 138 -21.04 -13.79 -21.21
N HIS A 139 -20.78 -14.72 -22.13
CA HIS A 139 -19.83 -14.55 -23.21
C HIS A 139 -20.40 -13.50 -24.16
N VAL A 140 -19.93 -12.26 -24.08
CA VAL A 140 -19.89 -11.32 -25.20
C VAL A 140 -18.60 -10.51 -25.12
#